data_AF-A0AAV2Z0E6-F1
#
_entry.id   AF-A0AAV2Z0E6-F1
#
_cell.length_a   1.000
_cell.length_b   1.000
_cell.length_c   1.000
_cell.angle_alpha   90.00
_cell.angle_beta   90.00
_cell.angle_gamma   90.00
#
_symmetry.space_group_name_H-M   'P 1'
#
loop_
_entity.id
_entity.type
_entity.pdbx_description
1 polymer ?
#
loop_
_entity_poly.entity_id
_entity_poly.type
_entity_poly.pdbx_seq_one_letter_code
_entity_poly.pdbx_strand_id
1 'polypeptide(L)'
;MGAGASSGTGELVVGDVVTVKLETHNKRVIGLIADIVGELCSVQVSSSEILEDIPLAEVKRIANWNEIEEGDIVKVKEKGSKLYYEANVISRNEDGTFKVKFGEEEVEDHITQDRMLKLMSGRLEQREWMMFKDGEDDTN
;
A
#
# COMPACT_ATOMS: atom_id res chain seq x y z
N MET A 1 18.65 -10.50 33.67
CA MET A 1 17.43 -9.94 33.07
C MET A 1 17.85 -9.29 31.76
N GLY A 2 17.57 -9.95 30.63
CA GLY A 2 18.07 -9.55 29.32
C GLY A 2 17.45 -8.23 28.89
N ALA A 3 18.29 -7.35 28.35
CA ALA A 3 17.90 -6.06 27.83
C ALA A 3 16.77 -6.19 26.80
N GLY A 4 15.69 -5.44 27.01
CA GLY A 4 14.63 -5.26 26.03
C GLY A 4 15.22 -4.62 24.78
N ALA A 5 15.28 -5.38 23.71
CA ALA A 5 15.79 -4.93 22.43
C ALA A 5 14.83 -3.88 21.86
N SER A 6 15.29 -2.62 21.90
CA SER A 6 15.12 -1.62 20.86
C SER A 6 13.69 -1.34 20.41
N SER A 7 13.02 -0.42 21.13
CA SER A 7 11.95 0.43 20.60
C SER A 7 12.50 1.22 19.41
N GLY A 8 12.45 0.62 18.23
CA GLY A 8 12.95 1.16 16.98
C GLY A 8 12.06 0.71 15.83
N THR A 9 10.75 0.73 16.03
CA THR A 9 9.76 0.52 14.97
C THR A 9 8.78 1.64 15.14
N GLY A 10 8.86 2.68 14.30
CA GLY A 10 7.81 3.69 14.27
C GLY A 10 6.48 2.95 14.15
N GLU A 11 5.62 3.14 15.14
CA GLU A 11 4.33 2.48 15.30
C GLU A 11 3.69 2.31 13.92
N LEU A 12 3.48 1.05 13.51
CA LEU A 12 2.80 0.79 12.25
C LEU A 12 1.48 1.55 12.30
N VAL A 13 1.16 2.30 11.24
CA VAL A 13 -0.10 3.02 11.17
C VAL A 13 -0.96 2.48 10.04
N VAL A 14 -2.27 2.69 10.18
CA VAL A 14 -3.24 2.37 9.13
C VAL A 14 -2.86 3.11 7.85
N GLY A 15 -2.80 2.36 6.74
CA GLY A 15 -2.33 2.83 5.44
C GLY A 15 -0.84 2.58 5.16
N ASP A 16 -0.04 2.17 6.16
CA ASP A 16 1.36 1.82 5.90
C ASP A 16 1.45 0.63 4.94
N VAL A 17 2.40 0.70 4.02
CA VAL A 17 2.68 -0.41 3.11
C VAL A 17 3.59 -1.37 3.84
N VAL A 18 3.11 -2.60 3.99
CA VAL A 18 3.79 -3.63 4.76
C VAL A 18 3.93 -4.91 3.95
N THR A 19 4.89 -5.73 4.35
CA THR A 19 4.99 -7.11 3.88
C THR A 19 4.65 -8.06 5.01
N VAL A 20 3.80 -9.03 4.73
CA VAL A 20 3.36 -10.08 5.67
C VAL A 20 3.98 -11.38 5.23
N LYS A 21 4.55 -12.13 6.17
CA LYS A 21 5.05 -13.48 5.91
C LYS A 21 3.96 -14.50 6.20
N LEU A 22 3.59 -15.29 5.19
CA LEU A 22 2.68 -16.41 5.36
C LEU A 22 3.47 -17.65 5.79
N GLU A 23 3.05 -18.27 6.89
CA GLU A 23 3.67 -19.47 7.46
C GLU A 23 3.58 -20.69 6.52
N THR A 24 2.51 -20.79 5.74
CA THR A 24 2.17 -21.93 4.89
C THR A 24 3.10 -22.13 3.69
N HIS A 25 3.72 -21.07 3.16
CA HIS A 25 4.51 -21.18 1.92
C HIS A 25 5.88 -20.48 1.94
N ASN A 26 6.32 -19.93 3.09
CA ASN A 26 7.53 -19.09 3.18
C ASN A 26 7.52 -17.91 2.18
N LYS A 27 6.33 -17.55 1.71
CA LYS A 27 6.07 -16.45 0.78
C LYS A 27 5.76 -15.20 1.58
N ARG A 28 6.22 -14.07 1.07
CA ARG A 28 5.89 -12.76 1.62
C ARG A 28 4.96 -12.06 0.66
N VAL A 29 3.84 -11.60 1.20
CA VAL A 29 2.85 -10.83 0.48
C VAL A 29 3.03 -9.37 0.85
N ILE A 30 2.67 -8.47 -0.07
CA ILE A 30 2.66 -7.03 0.20
C ILE A 30 1.21 -6.62 0.35
N GLY A 31 0.92 -5.77 1.32
CA GLY A 31 -0.40 -5.20 1.51
C GLY A 31 -0.33 -3.87 2.26
N LEU A 32 -1.49 -3.29 2.51
CA LEU A 32 -1.66 -2.09 3.31
C LEU A 32 -2.25 -2.48 4.65
N ILE A 33 -1.80 -1.84 5.72
CA ILE A 33 -2.49 -1.95 7.00
C ILE A 33 -3.89 -1.36 6.85
N ALA A 34 -4.91 -2.20 6.90
CA ALA A 34 -6.31 -1.80 6.93
C ALA A 34 -6.75 -1.42 8.35
N ASP A 35 -6.29 -2.16 9.35
CA ASP A 35 -6.62 -1.93 10.76
C ASP A 35 -5.56 -2.52 11.70
N ILE A 36 -5.44 -2.00 12.92
CA ILE A 36 -4.52 -2.51 13.94
C ILE A 36 -5.27 -2.64 15.27
N VAL A 37 -5.30 -3.85 15.82
CA VAL A 37 -5.96 -4.19 17.08
C VAL A 37 -4.95 -4.83 18.03
N GLY A 38 -4.39 -4.02 18.94
CA GLY A 38 -3.44 -4.49 19.93
C GLY A 38 -2.14 -4.98 19.29
N GLU A 39 -1.92 -6.30 19.29
CA GLU A 39 -0.73 -6.94 18.70
C GLU A 39 -0.97 -7.58 17.32
N LEU A 40 -2.22 -7.50 16.85
CA LEU A 40 -2.70 -8.05 15.58
C LEU A 40 -3.09 -6.91 14.63
N CYS A 41 -2.98 -7.14 13.34
CA CYS A 41 -3.39 -6.18 12.33
C CYS A 41 -4.05 -6.88 11.15
N SER A 42 -4.89 -6.13 10.44
CA SER A 42 -5.52 -6.56 9.21
C SER A 42 -4.78 -5.91 8.04
N VAL A 43 -4.34 -6.71 7.08
CA VAL A 43 -3.57 -6.26 5.93
C VAL A 43 -4.36 -6.49 4.66
N GLN A 44 -4.80 -5.41 4.02
CA GLN A 44 -5.43 -5.47 2.71
C GLN A 44 -4.38 -5.71 1.64
N VAL A 45 -4.40 -6.91 1.06
CA VAL A 45 -3.47 -7.31 0.00
C VAL A 45 -4.04 -7.01 -1.39
N SER A 46 -5.36 -7.01 -1.55
CA SER A 46 -6.06 -6.69 -2.80
C SER A 46 -7.41 -5.99 -2.55
N SER A 47 -8.10 -5.53 -3.60
CA SER A 47 -9.40 -4.83 -3.51
C SER A 47 -10.52 -5.65 -2.85
N SER A 48 -10.41 -6.98 -2.84
CA SER A 48 -11.38 -7.87 -2.17
C SER A 48 -10.73 -8.87 -1.20
N GLU A 49 -9.41 -8.77 -0.98
CA GLU A 49 -8.67 -9.71 -0.14
C GLU A 49 -8.01 -8.97 1.02
N ILE A 50 -8.39 -9.33 2.24
CA ILE A 50 -7.87 -8.76 3.48
C ILE A 50 -7.44 -9.91 4.38
N LEU A 51 -6.17 -9.88 4.77
CA LEU A 51 -5.61 -10.82 5.73
C LEU A 51 -5.85 -10.30 7.13
N GLU A 52 -6.73 -10.95 7.88
CA GLU A 52 -7.01 -10.64 9.28
C GLU A 52 -6.11 -11.46 10.21
N ASP A 53 -6.05 -11.07 11.49
CA ASP A 53 -5.32 -11.80 12.54
C ASP A 53 -3.80 -11.92 12.29
N ILE A 54 -3.19 -10.93 11.62
CA ILE A 54 -1.76 -10.96 11.31
C ILE A 54 -0.97 -10.37 12.48
N PRO A 55 -0.06 -11.13 13.12
CA PRO A 55 0.75 -10.61 14.20
C PRO A 55 1.74 -9.58 13.67
N LEU A 56 1.85 -8.43 14.34
CA LEU A 56 2.76 -7.34 13.97
C LEU A 56 4.22 -7.81 13.85
N ALA A 57 4.60 -8.89 14.54
CA ALA A 57 5.92 -9.52 14.45
C ALA A 57 6.23 -10.09 13.04
N GLU A 58 5.21 -10.56 12.32
CA GLU A 58 5.33 -11.08 10.96
C GLU A 58 5.16 -9.97 9.90
N VAL A 59 4.80 -8.77 10.33
CA VAL A 59 4.61 -7.59 9.50
C VAL A 59 5.86 -6.73 9.48
N LYS A 60 6.35 -6.41 8.29
CA LYS A 60 7.48 -5.49 8.10
C LYS A 60 7.05 -4.30 7.26
N ARG A 61 7.16 -3.08 7.80
CA ARG A 61 6.96 -1.86 7.02
C ARG A 61 7.96 -1.78 5.89
N ILE A 62 7.46 -1.56 4.68
CA ILE A 62 8.27 -1.34 3.48
C ILE A 62 8.21 0.11 3.00
N ALA A 63 7.10 0.81 3.26
CA ALA A 63 7.00 2.26 3.03
C ALA A 63 5.96 2.89 3.95
N ASN A 64 6.17 4.17 4.22
CA ASN A 64 5.24 4.97 4.98
C ASN A 64 4.04 5.35 4.11
N TRP A 65 2.85 5.39 4.70
CA TRP A 65 1.64 5.88 4.03
C TRP A 65 1.79 7.33 3.48
N ASN A 66 2.66 8.13 4.10
CA ASN A 66 2.95 9.50 3.68
C ASN A 66 4.05 9.58 2.60
N GLU A 67 4.69 8.48 2.22
CA GLU A 67 5.62 8.46 1.11
C GLU A 67 4.88 8.03 -0.16
N ILE A 68 4.71 8.99 -1.06
CA ILE A 68 4.15 8.79 -2.39
C ILE A 68 5.29 8.57 -3.37
N GLU A 69 5.21 7.47 -4.11
CA GLU A 69 6.17 7.04 -5.12
C GLU A 69 5.46 6.89 -6.48
N GLU A 70 6.25 6.81 -7.54
CA GLU A 70 5.75 6.48 -8.88
C GLU A 70 5.05 5.12 -8.91
N GLY A 71 3.88 5.07 -9.55
CA GLY A 71 2.97 3.94 -9.59
C GLY A 71 1.91 3.93 -8.50
N ASP A 72 2.05 4.70 -7.41
CA ASP A 72 1.03 4.70 -6.34
C ASP A 72 -0.33 5.24 -6.81
N ILE A 73 -1.41 4.63 -6.32
CA ILE A 73 -2.78 5.13 -6.51
C ILE A 73 -3.08 6.11 -5.39
N VAL A 74 -3.49 7.32 -5.76
CA VAL A 74 -3.77 8.42 -4.85
C VAL A 74 -5.13 9.03 -5.17
N LYS A 75 -5.75 9.67 -4.18
CA LYS A 75 -6.90 10.54 -4.33
C LYS A 75 -6.43 11.98 -4.33
N VAL A 76 -6.64 12.67 -5.44
CA VAL A 76 -6.25 14.07 -5.59
C VAL A 76 -7.44 14.96 -5.40
N LYS A 77 -7.27 16.00 -4.59
CA LYS A 77 -8.31 17.00 -4.34
C LYS A 77 -8.37 18.03 -5.46
N GLU A 78 -9.51 18.10 -6.14
CA GLU A 78 -9.76 19.08 -7.20
C GLU A 78 -9.68 20.53 -6.67
N LYS A 79 -9.12 21.44 -7.48
CA LYS A 79 -8.90 22.84 -7.06
C LYS A 79 -10.22 23.60 -6.94
N GLY A 80 -10.56 24.00 -5.72
CA GLY A 80 -11.80 24.73 -5.43
C GLY A 80 -12.98 23.83 -5.06
N SER A 81 -12.78 22.51 -5.07
CA SER A 81 -13.80 21.53 -4.71
C SER A 81 -13.43 20.74 -3.45
N LYS A 82 -14.42 20.08 -2.86
CA LYS A 82 -14.25 19.10 -1.77
C LYS A 82 -14.22 17.66 -2.28
N LEU A 83 -14.21 17.48 -3.59
CA LEU A 83 -14.20 16.19 -4.25
C LEU A 83 -12.77 15.69 -4.41
N TYR A 84 -12.60 14.39 -4.21
CA TYR A 84 -11.35 13.67 -4.41
C TYR A 84 -11.55 12.70 -5.55
N TYR A 85 -10.65 12.76 -6.51
CA TYR A 85 -10.66 11.89 -7.69
C TYR A 85 -9.47 10.94 -7.61
N GLU A 86 -9.72 9.69 -7.98
CA GLU A 86 -8.69 8.67 -8.03
C GLU A 86 -7.74 8.93 -9.20
N ALA A 87 -6.44 8.87 -8.93
CA ALA A 87 -5.39 9.12 -9.89
C ALA A 87 -4.19 8.21 -9.62
N ASN A 88 -3.50 7.84 -10.69
CA ASN A 88 -2.28 7.05 -10.64
C ASN A 88 -1.07 7.96 -10.73
N VAL A 89 -0.13 7.87 -9.78
CA VAL A 89 1.12 8.64 -9.85
C VAL A 89 1.97 8.10 -10.99
N ILE A 90 2.16 8.91 -12.02
CA ILE A 90 2.95 8.54 -13.20
C ILE A 90 4.42 8.78 -12.94
N SER A 91 4.75 9.90 -12.27
CA SER A 91 6.13 10.29 -12.01
C SER A 91 6.21 11.38 -10.95
N ARG A 92 7.37 11.51 -10.31
CA ARG A 92 7.68 12.57 -9.35
C ARG A 92 8.64 13.58 -9.97
N ASN A 93 8.32 14.87 -9.87
CA ASN A 93 9.20 15.94 -10.31
C ASN A 93 10.30 16.22 -9.27
N GLU A 94 11.44 16.75 -9.72
CA GLU A 94 12.57 17.13 -8.85
C GLU A 94 12.20 18.19 -7.81
N ASP A 95 11.21 19.05 -8.11
CA ASP A 95 10.67 20.07 -7.21
C ASP A 95 9.87 19.48 -6.02
N GLY A 96 9.58 18.17 -6.05
CA GLY A 96 8.79 17.49 -5.02
C GLY A 96 7.28 17.49 -5.29
N THR A 97 6.85 17.99 -6.45
CA THR A 97 5.49 17.79 -6.96
C THR A 97 5.37 16.48 -7.73
N PHE A 98 4.14 16.02 -7.95
CA PHE A 98 3.84 14.75 -8.60
C PHE A 98 3.01 14.97 -9.87
N LYS A 99 3.24 14.12 -10.87
CA LYS A 99 2.41 13.99 -12.06
C LYS A 99 1.52 12.76 -11.89
N VAL A 100 0.22 12.95 -12.04
CA VAL A 100 -0.81 11.94 -11.81
C VAL A 100 -1.70 11.77 -13.04
N LYS A 101 -2.23 10.57 -13.26
CA LYS A 101 -3.17 10.24 -14.32
C LYS A 101 -4.55 9.93 -13.73
N PHE A 102 -5.55 10.72 -14.08
CA PHE A 102 -6.95 10.45 -13.76
C PHE A 102 -7.57 9.59 -14.87
N GLY A 103 -7.93 8.35 -14.53
CA GLY A 103 -8.51 7.40 -15.49
C GLY A 103 -7.60 7.16 -16.72
N GLU A 104 -8.20 7.12 -17.90
CA GLU A 104 -7.46 6.78 -19.14
C GLU A 104 -6.99 8.01 -19.94
N GLU A 105 -7.62 9.17 -19.73
CA GLU A 105 -7.57 10.29 -20.67
C GLU A 105 -6.95 11.57 -20.08
N GLU A 106 -7.00 11.75 -18.75
CA GLU A 106 -6.60 13.00 -18.11
C GLU A 106 -5.32 12.84 -17.28
N VAL A 107 -4.39 13.78 -17.44
CA VAL A 107 -3.12 13.81 -16.71
C VAL A 107 -2.96 15.21 -16.14
N GLU A 108 -2.67 15.29 -14.85
CA GLU A 108 -2.37 16.56 -14.18
C GLU A 108 -0.95 16.51 -13.61
N ASP A 109 -0.25 17.63 -13.71
CA ASP A 109 1.11 17.79 -13.22
C ASP A 109 1.20 18.92 -12.18
N HIS A 110 2.34 18.99 -11.48
CA HIS A 110 2.57 19.93 -10.38
C HIS A 110 1.60 19.74 -9.19
N ILE A 111 1.19 18.50 -8.91
CA ILE A 111 0.37 18.19 -7.74
C ILE A 111 1.25 18.10 -6.50
N THR A 112 0.91 18.88 -5.48
CA THR A 112 1.57 18.84 -4.18
C THR A 112 1.04 17.69 -3.33
N GLN A 113 1.92 17.03 -2.58
CA GLN A 113 1.57 15.93 -1.67
C GLN A 113 0.41 16.26 -0.71
N ASP A 114 0.30 17.50 -0.24
CA ASP A 114 -0.80 17.95 0.64
C ASP A 114 -2.20 17.76 0.04
N ARG A 115 -2.29 17.75 -1.29
CA ARG A 115 -3.55 17.57 -2.03
C ARG A 115 -3.79 16.12 -2.44
N MET A 116 -2.90 15.22 -2.07
CA MET A 116 -2.89 13.81 -2.45
C MET A 116 -3.11 12.95 -1.21
N LEU A 117 -4.03 12.01 -1.30
CA LEU A 117 -4.26 10.99 -0.29
C LEU A 117 -3.89 9.64 -0.89
N LYS A 118 -2.79 9.03 -0.44
CA LYS A 118 -2.42 7.68 -0.90
C LYS A 118 -3.54 6.70 -0.57
N LEU A 119 -4.12 6.10 -1.59
CA LEU A 119 -5.13 5.06 -1.47
C LEU A 119 -4.48 3.69 -1.44
N MET A 120 -3.60 3.46 -2.40
CA MET A 120 -3.01 2.15 -2.62
C MET A 120 -1.61 2.29 -3.14
N SER A 121 -0.72 1.39 -2.73
CA SER A 121 0.61 1.40 -3.32
C SER A 121 0.60 0.72 -4.67
N GLY A 122 1.21 1.33 -5.68
CA GLY A 122 1.31 0.76 -7.04
C GLY A 122 2.03 -0.58 -7.08
N ARG A 123 2.79 -0.86 -6.02
CA ARG A 123 3.43 -2.15 -5.77
C ARG A 123 2.45 -3.30 -5.54
N LEU A 124 1.16 -3.00 -5.29
CA LEU A 124 0.11 -3.98 -5.04
C LEU A 124 -0.57 -4.41 -6.33
N GLU A 125 -0.93 -3.47 -7.21
CA GLU A 125 -1.60 -3.77 -8.49
C GLU A 125 -0.69 -4.54 -9.46
N GLN A 126 0.61 -4.22 -9.51
CA GLN A 126 1.55 -4.92 -10.39
C GLN A 126 1.86 -6.35 -9.93
N ARG A 127 1.27 -6.82 -8.81
CA ARG A 127 1.54 -8.11 -8.18
C ARG A 127 0.32 -9.01 -7.99
N GLU A 128 -0.81 -8.74 -8.67
CA GLU A 128 -1.85 -9.77 -8.88
C GLU A 128 -1.26 -11.06 -9.49
N TRP A 129 -0.11 -10.96 -10.15
CA TRP A 129 0.62 -12.06 -10.78
C TRP A 129 1.51 -12.90 -9.84
N MET A 130 1.58 -12.61 -8.53
CA MET A 130 2.39 -13.39 -7.57
C MET A 130 1.58 -14.28 -6.62
N MET A 131 0.25 -14.22 -6.65
CA MET A 131 -0.60 -15.01 -5.75
C MET A 131 -1.35 -16.15 -6.44
N PHE A 132 -1.74 -15.99 -7.71
CA PHE A 132 -2.50 -17.03 -8.43
C PHE A 132 -1.66 -17.69 -9.53
N LYS A 133 -0.82 -18.63 -9.11
CA LYS A 133 -0.52 -19.78 -9.96
C LYS A 133 -0.63 -21.04 -9.13
N ASP A 134 -1.79 -21.21 -8.49
CA ASP A 134 -2.36 -22.54 -8.43
C ASP A 134 -3.10 -22.73 -9.75
N GLY A 135 -2.35 -23.15 -10.75
CA GLY A 135 -2.94 -23.74 -11.94
C GLY A 135 -3.42 -25.11 -11.53
N GLU A 136 -4.61 -25.17 -10.95
CA GLU A 136 -5.42 -26.37 -10.91
C GLU A 136 -5.79 -26.71 -12.36
N ASP A 137 -4.98 -27.58 -12.97
CA ASP A 137 -5.16 -28.26 -14.25
C ASP A 137 -4.53 -29.64 -14.01
N ASP A 138 -5.23 -30.76 -13.93
CA ASP A 138 -6.43 -31.16 -14.63
C ASP A 138 -7.07 -32.33 -13.85
N THR A 139 -8.36 -32.24 -13.56
CA THR A 139 -9.19 -33.44 -13.30
C THR A 139 -10.25 -33.48 -14.38
N ASN A 140 -9.98 -34.17 -15.49
CA ASN A 140 -10.71 -35.38 -15.92
C ASN A 140 -10.42 -35.76 -17.38
#